data_AF-A0A355X4Z1-F1
#
_entry.id   AF-A0A355X4Z1-F1
#
_cell.length_a   1.000
_cell.length_b   1.000
_cell.length_c   1.000
_cell.angle_alpha   90.00
_cell.angle_beta   90.00
_cell.angle_gamma   90.00
#
_symmetry.space_group_name_H-M   'P 1'
#
loop_
_entity.id
_entity.type
_entity.pdbx_description
1 polymer ?
#
loop_
_entity_poly.entity_id
_entity_poly.type
_entity_poly.pdbx_seq_one_letter_code
_entity_poly.pdbx_strand_id
1 'polypeptide(L)' 'MYNFKEYVSREDRLAGGHRMCAGCGGTIAVRNVLKAIKPGDKAVVGNATGCLEVSTFMYPYTAYKDSYIHNAFENAG' A
#
# COMPACT_ATOMS: atom_id res chain seq x y z
N MET A 1 11.53 -17.09 14.80
CA MET A 1 12.61 -16.48 13.98
C MET A 1 11.99 -16.02 12.66
N TYR A 2 12.30 -14.82 12.18
CA TYR A 2 11.77 -14.31 10.90
C TYR A 2 12.30 -15.13 9.72
N ASN A 3 11.41 -15.59 8.83
CA ASN A 3 11.77 -16.29 7.59
C ASN A 3 11.49 -15.41 6.37
N PHE A 4 12.56 -14.95 5.73
CA PHE A 4 12.47 -14.06 4.57
C PHE A 4 11.81 -14.72 3.36
N LYS A 5 12.08 -16.00 3.08
CA LYS A 5 11.51 -16.71 1.93
C LYS A 5 9.98 -16.77 2.02
N GLU A 6 9.48 -17.10 3.21
CA GLU A 6 8.03 -17.14 3.48
C GLU A 6 7.40 -15.74 3.39
N TYR A 7 8.07 -14.72 3.90
CA TYR A 7 7.58 -13.34 3.82
C TYR A 7 7.46 -12.86 2.36
N VAL A 8 8.49 -13.13 1.55
CA VAL A 8 8.52 -12.74 0.14
C VAL A 8 7.52 -13.55 -0.70
N SER A 9 7.16 -14.77 -0.31
CA SER A 9 6.12 -15.56 -1.01
C SER A 9 4.68 -15.09 -0.75
N ARG A 10 4.44 -14.21 0.24
CA ARG A 10 3.10 -13.65 0.49
C ARG A 10 2.61 -12.79 -0.67
N GLU A 11 1.31 -12.71 -0.86
CA GLU A 11 0.71 -11.87 -1.90
C GLU A 11 0.96 -10.38 -1.62
N ASP A 12 1.23 -9.62 -2.67
CA ASP A 12 1.30 -8.17 -2.60
C ASP A 12 -0.10 -7.55 -2.57
N ARG A 13 -0.36 -6.78 -1.51
CA ARG A 13 -1.63 -6.08 -1.29
C ARG A 13 -1.65 -4.67 -1.89
N LEU A 14 -0.48 -4.16 -2.27
CA LEU A 14 -0.32 -3.01 -3.17
C LEU A 14 0.02 -3.56 -4.56
N ALA A 15 -0.96 -3.51 -5.46
CA ALA A 15 -0.86 -4.02 -6.82
C ALA A 15 0.12 -3.19 -7.66
N GLY A 16 0.71 -3.84 -8.67
CA GLY A 16 1.41 -3.14 -9.74
C GLY A 16 0.45 -2.31 -10.59
N GLY A 17 0.96 -1.30 -11.30
CA GLY A 17 0.15 -0.40 -12.14
C GLY A 17 -0.11 0.98 -11.54
N HIS A 18 0.44 1.29 -10.36
CA HIS A 18 0.48 2.63 -9.81
C HIS A 18 1.53 3.51 -10.50
N ARG A 19 1.38 4.84 -10.45
CA ARG A 19 2.25 5.83 -11.13
C ARG A 19 3.43 6.33 -10.30
N MET A 20 3.90 5.52 -9.34
CA MET A 20 5.07 5.83 -8.53
C MET A 20 6.36 5.78 -9.38
N CYS A 21 7.34 6.63 -9.07
CA CYS A 21 8.62 6.65 -9.76
C CYS A 21 9.35 5.29 -9.66
N ALA A 22 10.19 4.98 -10.65
CA ALA A 22 11.02 3.78 -10.62
C ALA A 22 11.92 3.80 -9.37
N GLY A 23 11.83 2.75 -8.54
CA GLY A 23 12.57 2.66 -7.30
C GLY A 23 12.07 3.56 -6.15
N CYS A 24 10.84 4.09 -6.22
CA CYS A 24 10.31 4.94 -5.15
C CYS A 24 10.31 4.22 -3.79
N GLY A 25 10.96 4.83 -2.80
CA GLY A 25 11.04 4.30 -1.44
C GLY A 25 9.68 4.18 -0.75
N GLY A 26 8.74 5.09 -1.05
CA GLY A 26 7.39 5.07 -0.47
C GLY A 26 6.61 3.81 -0.87
N THR A 27 6.69 3.40 -2.14
CA THR A 27 6.07 2.15 -2.61
C THR A 27 6.66 0.93 -1.92
N ILE A 28 7.99 0.88 -1.81
CA ILE A 28 8.70 -0.23 -1.17
C ILE A 28 8.28 -0.35 0.30
N ALA A 29 8.21 0.77 1.02
CA ALA A 29 7.79 0.80 2.40
C ALA A 29 6.35 0.27 2.57
N VAL A 30 5.40 0.85 1.83
CA VAL A 30 3.97 0.47 1.94
C VAL A 30 3.75 -0.99 1.56
N ARG A 31 4.39 -1.47 0.49
CA ARG A 31 4.29 -2.88 0.07
C ARG A 31 4.74 -3.84 1.18
N ASN A 32 5.83 -3.52 1.86
CA ASN A 32 6.32 -4.33 2.97
C ASN A 32 5.43 -4.23 4.22
N VAL A 33 4.94 -3.03 4.56
CA VAL A 33 3.99 -2.84 5.67
C VAL A 33 2.73 -3.69 5.45
N LEU A 34 2.14 -3.63 4.25
CA LEU A 34 0.95 -4.42 3.95
C LEU A 34 1.25 -5.93 3.91
N LYS A 35 2.43 -6.36 3.47
CA LYS A 35 2.85 -7.78 3.53
C LYS A 35 3.07 -8.32 4.94
N ALA A 36 3.38 -7.43 5.89
CA ALA A 36 3.59 -7.80 7.29
C ALA A 36 2.27 -8.17 8.00
N ILE A 37 1.14 -7.70 7.48
CA ILE A 37 -0.20 -8.07 7.98
C ILE A 37 -0.38 -9.59 7.86
N LYS A 38 -0.95 -10.19 8.91
CA LYS A 38 -1.13 -11.64 8.96
C LYS A 38 -2.04 -12.11 7.81
N PRO A 39 -1.74 -13.27 7.21
CA PRO A 39 -2.68 -13.90 6.27
C PRO A 39 -4.04 -14.08 6.94
N GLY A 40 -5.11 -13.60 6.30
CA GLY A 40 -6.48 -13.60 6.84
C GLY A 40 -6.98 -12.23 7.31
N ASP A 41 -6.10 -11.38 7.84
CA ASP A 41 -6.48 -10.04 8.31
C ASP A 41 -6.59 -9.06 7.14
N LYS A 42 -7.51 -8.10 7.24
CA LYS A 42 -7.75 -7.04 6.23
C LYS A 42 -7.29 -5.69 6.75
N ALA A 43 -6.50 -4.98 5.95
CA ALA A 43 -6.12 -3.62 6.26
C ALA A 43 -7.26 -2.65 5.90
N VAL A 44 -7.36 -1.54 6.62
CA VAL A 44 -8.05 -0.34 6.15
C VAL A 44 -6.99 0.73 5.97
N VAL A 45 -6.79 1.19 4.73
CA VAL A 45 -5.76 2.16 4.39
C VAL A 45 -6.39 3.54 4.31
N GLY A 46 -6.14 4.36 5.32
CA GLY A 46 -6.34 5.81 5.25
C GLY A 46 -5.08 6.47 4.71
N ASN A 47 -5.22 7.30 3.68
CA ASN A 47 -4.07 7.93 3.03
C ASN A 47 -4.29 9.44 2.95
N ALA A 48 -3.41 10.20 3.62
CA ALA A 48 -3.39 11.65 3.48
C ALA A 48 -3.06 12.02 2.04
N THR A 49 -3.66 13.11 1.53
CA THR A 49 -3.27 13.73 0.27
C THR A 49 -1.75 13.87 0.18
N GLY A 50 -1.16 13.42 -0.92
CA GLY A 50 0.30 13.45 -1.08
C GLY A 50 0.78 12.54 -2.19
N CYS A 51 2.11 12.47 -2.37
CA CYS A 51 2.73 11.70 -3.46
C CYS A 51 2.26 10.24 -3.51
N LEU A 52 2.17 9.59 -2.35
CA LEU A 52 1.70 8.21 -2.26
C LEU A 52 0.24 8.11 -2.74
N GLU A 53 -0.64 8.98 -2.27
CA GLU A 53 -2.06 9.00 -2.62
C GLU A 53 -2.29 9.22 -4.11
N VAL A 54 -1.83 10.33 -4.69
CA VAL A 54 -2.05 10.66 -6.11
C VAL A 54 -1.47 9.63 -7.09
N SER A 55 -0.46 8.88 -6.65
CA SER A 55 0.23 7.91 -7.49
C SER A 55 -0.33 6.50 -7.36
N THR A 56 -1.01 6.18 -6.25
CA THR A 56 -1.57 4.83 -5.99
C THR A 56 -3.09 4.79 -6.06
N PHE A 57 -3.75 5.94 -6.00
CA PHE A 57 -5.17 6.11 -6.17
C PHE A 57 -5.43 7.16 -7.27
N MET A 58 -6.05 6.73 -8.36
CA MET A 58 -6.43 7.63 -9.44
C MET A 58 -7.76 7.17 -10.01
N TYR A 59 -8.81 7.94 -9.72
CA TYR A 59 -10.17 7.61 -10.10
C TYR A 59 -10.27 7.17 -11.58
N PRO A 60 -10.97 6.06 -11.88
CA PRO A 60 -11.75 5.21 -10.98
C PRO A 60 -10.97 4.06 -10.33
N TYR A 61 -9.64 4.04 -10.44
CA TYR A 61 -8.79 2.91 -10.06
C TYR A 61 -8.01 3.14 -8.76
N THR A 62 -7.73 2.05 -8.07
CA THR A 62 -6.85 2.01 -6.89
C THR A 62 -5.86 0.86 -7.03
N ALA A 63 -4.63 1.08 -6.58
CA ALA A 63 -3.62 0.03 -6.48
C ALA A 63 -3.76 -0.80 -5.19
N TYR A 64 -4.63 -0.40 -4.27
CA TYR A 64 -4.85 -1.14 -3.02
C TYR A 64 -5.86 -2.27 -3.22
N LYS A 65 -5.48 -3.49 -2.83
CA LYS A 65 -6.38 -4.65 -2.81
C LYS A 65 -7.26 -4.72 -1.57
N ASP A 66 -6.79 -4.12 -0.48
CA ASP A 66 -7.54 -3.94 0.75
C ASP A 66 -8.36 -2.64 0.70
N SER A 67 -9.25 -2.41 1.67
CA SER A 67 -10.08 -1.21 1.73
C SER A 67 -9.23 0.06 1.79
N TYR A 68 -9.60 1.06 0.98
CA TYR A 68 -8.87 2.31 0.84
C TYR A 68 -9.79 3.52 0.98
N ILE A 69 -9.33 4.55 1.69
CA ILE A 69 -9.97 5.85 1.78
C ILE A 69 -8.94 6.97 1.63
N HIS A 70 -9.25 7.90 0.73
CA HIS A 70 -8.55 9.18 0.64
C HIS A 70 -8.98 10.07 1.81
N ASN A 71 -8.01 10.69 2.47
CA ASN A 71 -8.22 11.71 3.50
C ASN A 71 -7.46 12.99 3.14
N ALA A 72 -7.90 14.11 3.71
CA ALA A 72 -7.22 15.39 3.53
C ALA A 72 -5.81 15.35 4.15
N PHE A 73 -5.01 16.38 3.84
CA PHE A 73 -3.60 16.41 4.23
C PHE A 73 -3.40 16.33 5.75
N GLU A 74 -4.35 16.87 6.50
CA GLU A 74 -4.28 17.12 7.93
C GLU A 74 -4.98 16.07 8.81
N ASN A 75 -5.73 15.11 8.24
CA ASN A 75 -6.69 14.29 9.02
C ASN A 75 -6.70 12.79 8.69
N ALA A 76 -5.57 12.22 8.25
CA ALA A 76 -5.49 10.79 7.97
C ALA A 76 -5.19 9.88 9.18
N GLY A 77 -4.87 10.47 10.34
CA GLY A 77 -4.52 9.76 11.57
C GLY A 77 -5.69 9.42 12.47
#